data_AF-A0A969AQZ5-F1
#
_entry.id   AF-A0A969AQZ5-F1
#
_cell.length_a   1.000
_cell.length_b   1.000
_cell.length_c   1.000
_cell.angle_alpha   90.00
_cell.angle_beta   90.00
_cell.angle_gamma   90.00
#
_symmetry.space_group_name_H-M   'P 1'
#
loop_
_entity.id
_entity.type
_entity.pdbx_description
1 polymer ?
#
loop_
_entity_poly.entity_id
_entity_poly.type
_entity_poly.pdbx_seq_one_letter_code
_entity_poly.pdbx_strand_id
1 'polypeptide(L)'
;MPDFQFNEEYLSQIPALQLLINLGYKYLPPKEVHKQRRGKLSNVLLEDILNSQLQQLNRISFKGQEYLFSEANIQEAILRLKNIRYDGLLKTNEAIY
;
A
#
# COMPACT_ATOMS: atom_id res chain seq x y z
N MET A 1 25.93 -7.76 -32.06
CA MET A 1 25.51 -6.56 -31.31
C MET A 1 24.43 -6.99 -30.34
N PRO A 2 24.45 -6.61 -29.06
CA PRO A 2 23.33 -6.94 -28.18
C PRO A 2 22.11 -6.15 -28.67
N ASP A 3 21.01 -6.83 -28.96
CA ASP A 3 19.76 -6.21 -29.37
C ASP A 3 19.29 -5.27 -28.25
N PHE A 4 19.31 -3.97 -28.53
CA PHE A 4 18.80 -2.96 -27.62
C PHE A 4 17.28 -3.12 -27.54
N GLN A 5 16.77 -3.57 -26.38
CA GLN A 5 15.34 -3.81 -26.19
C GLN A 5 14.62 -2.49 -25.89
N PHE A 6 14.03 -1.88 -26.93
CA PHE A 6 13.25 -0.65 -26.85
C PHE A 6 11.78 -0.88 -26.44
N ASN A 7 11.53 -1.59 -25.33
CA ASN A 7 10.18 -1.75 -24.80
C ASN A 7 9.98 -0.89 -23.53
N GLU A 8 8.73 -0.70 -23.12
CA GLU A 8 8.38 0.12 -21.96
C GLU A 8 9.06 -0.36 -20.66
N GLU A 9 9.27 -1.66 -20.55
CA GLU A 9 9.90 -2.29 -19.38
C GLU A 9 11.33 -1.77 -19.18
N TYR A 10 12.17 -1.85 -20.20
CA TYR A 10 13.58 -1.40 -20.13
C TYR A 10 13.73 0.12 -20.20
N LEU A 11 12.84 0.81 -20.93
CA LEU A 11 12.94 2.26 -21.11
C LEU A 11 12.40 3.04 -19.91
N SER A 12 11.37 2.54 -19.21
CA SER A 12 10.65 3.30 -18.20
C SER A 12 10.45 2.55 -16.89
N GLN A 13 9.96 1.31 -16.92
CA GLN A 13 9.51 0.62 -15.71
C GLN A 13 10.67 0.19 -14.80
N ILE A 14 11.72 -0.42 -15.35
CA ILE A 14 12.92 -0.82 -14.60
C ILE A 14 13.64 0.42 -14.04
N PRO A 15 13.91 1.48 -14.80
CA PRO A 15 14.48 2.71 -14.26
C PRO A 15 13.66 3.33 -13.12
N ALA A 16 12.33 3.39 -13.28
CA ALA A 16 11.44 3.91 -12.24
C ALA A 16 11.46 3.06 -10.97
N LEU A 17 11.47 1.73 -11.11
CA LEU A 17 11.59 0.81 -9.99
C LEU A 17 12.93 1.00 -9.27
N GLN A 18 14.04 1.11 -10.00
CA GLN A 18 15.37 1.32 -9.43
C GLN A 18 15.44 2.64 -8.65
N LEU A 19 14.83 3.70 -9.18
CA LEU A 19 14.73 4.99 -8.49
C LEU A 19 14.00 4.85 -7.16
N LEU A 20 12.83 4.20 -7.13
CA LEU A 20 12.07 3.99 -5.90
C LEU A 20 12.87 3.16 -4.87
N ILE A 21 13.54 2.09 -5.31
CA ILE A 21 14.40 1.30 -4.42
C ILE A 21 15.51 2.18 -3.82
N ASN A 22 16.15 3.04 -4.62
CA ASN A 22 17.19 3.95 -4.16
C ASN A 22 16.66 5.03 -3.19
N LEU A 23 15.36 5.37 -3.26
CA LEU A 23 14.69 6.27 -2.31
C LEU A 23 14.26 5.56 -1.01
N GLY A 24 14.54 4.26 -0.87
CA GLY A 24 14.21 3.48 0.33
C GLY A 24 12.88 2.74 0.27
N TYR A 25 12.18 2.74 -0.89
CA TYR A 25 10.99 1.92 -1.05
C TYR A 25 11.37 0.45 -1.13
N LYS A 26 10.62 -0.39 -0.40
CA LYS A 26 10.81 -1.83 -0.44
C LYS A 26 10.07 -2.42 -1.64
N TYR A 27 10.83 -2.96 -2.58
CA TYR A 27 10.25 -3.72 -3.69
C TYR A 27 9.59 -5.02 -3.22
N LEU A 28 8.41 -5.31 -3.75
CA LEU A 28 7.71 -6.57 -3.60
C LEU A 28 7.57 -7.25 -4.95
N PRO A 29 8.11 -8.46 -5.14
CA PRO A 29 7.92 -9.22 -6.37
C PRO A 29 6.44 -9.50 -6.65
N PRO A 30 6.01 -9.62 -7.93
CA PRO A 30 4.62 -9.88 -8.29
C PRO A 30 3.99 -11.09 -7.59
N LYS A 31 4.78 -12.15 -7.35
CA LYS A 31 4.33 -13.35 -6.62
C LYS A 31 3.97 -13.03 -5.16
N GLU A 32 4.77 -12.21 -4.49
CA GLU A 32 4.50 -11.79 -3.11
C GLU A 32 3.31 -10.83 -3.06
N VAL A 33 3.18 -9.91 -4.02
CA VAL A 33 2.00 -9.04 -4.13
C VAL A 33 0.72 -9.88 -4.33
N HIS A 34 0.77 -10.89 -5.20
CA HIS A 34 -0.36 -11.78 -5.43
C HIS A 34 -0.75 -12.57 -4.17
N LYS A 35 0.26 -13.05 -3.42
CA LYS A 35 0.05 -13.71 -2.12
C LYS A 35 -0.56 -12.76 -1.10
N GLN A 36 -0.05 -11.53 -0.98
CA GLN A 36 -0.59 -10.48 -0.11
C GLN A 36 -2.05 -10.13 -0.44
N ARG A 37 -2.42 -10.21 -1.72
CA ARG A 37 -3.81 -10.05 -2.19
C ARG A 37 -4.68 -11.30 -2.00
N ARG A 38 -4.16 -12.35 -1.34
CA ARG A 38 -4.84 -13.65 -1.13
C ARG A 38 -5.29 -14.30 -2.44
N GLY A 39 -4.50 -14.12 -3.49
CA GLY A 39 -4.79 -14.65 -4.83
C GLY A 39 -5.86 -13.89 -5.62
N LYS A 40 -6.46 -12.83 -5.07
CA LYS A 40 -7.53 -12.07 -5.73
C LYS A 40 -7.00 -10.75 -6.27
N LEU A 41 -6.86 -10.66 -7.59
CA LEU A 41 -6.33 -9.44 -8.24
C LEU A 41 -7.22 -8.21 -8.09
N SER A 42 -8.51 -8.40 -7.79
CA SER A 42 -9.44 -7.30 -7.46
C SER A 42 -9.18 -6.67 -6.09
N ASN A 43 -8.45 -7.35 -5.19
CA ASN A 43 -8.05 -6.77 -3.91
C ASN A 43 -6.90 -5.79 -4.14
N VAL A 44 -7.11 -4.52 -3.81
CA VAL A 44 -6.09 -3.48 -3.97
C VAL A 44 -5.23 -3.30 -2.71
N LEU A 45 -5.76 -3.62 -1.53
CA LEU A 45 -5.05 -3.51 -0.26
C LEU A 45 -4.18 -4.74 0.02
N LEU A 46 -2.96 -4.52 0.50
CA LEU A 46 -2.07 -5.55 1.03
C LEU A 46 -2.27 -5.61 2.55
N GLU A 47 -3.34 -6.27 2.98
CA GLU A 47 -3.88 -6.13 4.35
C GLU A 47 -2.87 -6.44 5.46
N ASP A 48 -2.01 -7.46 5.31
CA ASP A 48 -1.04 -7.82 6.35
C ASP A 48 0.04 -6.75 6.51
N ILE A 49 0.49 -6.17 5.38
CA ILE A 49 1.43 -5.04 5.37
C ILE A 49 0.76 -3.80 5.95
N LEU A 50 -0.48 -3.52 5.54
CA LEU A 50 -1.24 -2.37 6.04
C LEU A 50 -1.45 -2.45 7.55
N ASN A 51 -1.82 -3.61 8.08
CA ASN A 51 -1.95 -3.84 9.52
C ASN A 51 -0.64 -3.50 10.25
N SER A 52 0.47 -4.10 9.79
CA SER A 52 1.79 -3.87 10.39
C SER A 52 2.19 -2.39 10.36
N GLN A 53 1.92 -1.70 9.24
CA GLN A 53 2.21 -0.27 9.10
C GLN A 53 1.33 0.59 10.00
N LEU A 54 0.03 0.30 10.11
CA LEU A 54 -0.89 1.03 10.99
C LEU A 54 -0.45 0.92 12.46
N GLN A 55 0.03 -0.24 12.88
CA GLN A 55 0.59 -0.44 14.22
C GLN A 55 1.87 0.36 14.45
N GLN A 56 2.73 0.49 13.45
CA GLN A 56 4.00 1.21 13.55
C GLN A 56 3.80 2.73 13.54
N LEU A 57 2.95 3.23 12.65
CA LEU A 57 2.82 4.66 12.36
C LEU A 57 1.90 5.40 13.33
N ASN A 58 0.91 4.74 13.92
CA ASN A 58 -0.13 5.43 14.68
C ASN A 58 0.06 5.29 16.19
N ARG A 59 -0.10 6.41 16.89
CA ARG A 59 -0.26 6.49 18.35
C ARG A 59 -1.43 7.41 18.66
N ILE A 60 -2.10 7.16 19.79
CA ILE A 60 -3.25 7.95 20.21
C ILE A 60 -2.84 8.75 21.44
N SER A 61 -2.87 10.07 21.31
CA SER A 61 -2.63 10.97 22.44
C SER A 61 -3.95 11.27 23.16
N PHE A 62 -4.05 10.90 24.44
CA PHE A 62 -5.23 11.18 25.25
C PHE A 62 -4.83 11.60 26.66
N LYS A 63 -5.30 12.78 27.09
CA LYS A 63 -4.99 13.37 28.40
C LYS A 63 -3.48 13.41 28.71
N GLY A 64 -2.66 13.73 27.71
CA GLY A 64 -1.20 13.82 27.84
C GLY A 64 -0.47 12.48 27.93
N GLN A 65 -1.16 11.36 27.70
CA GLN A 65 -0.57 10.03 27.60
C GLN A 65 -0.69 9.49 26.18
N GLU A 66 0.34 8.75 25.77
CA GLU A 66 0.40 8.07 24.47
C GLU A 66 -0.05 6.62 24.61
N TYR A 67 -1.00 6.22 23.78
CA TYR A 67 -1.55 4.88 23.71
C TYR A 67 -1.22 4.23 22.37
N LEU A 68 -1.01 2.92 22.38
CA LEU A 68 -0.86 2.14 21.15
C LEU A 68 -2.16 2.19 20.35
N PHE A 69 -2.01 2.18 19.02
CA PHE A 69 -3.13 1.95 18.14
C PHE A 69 -3.57 0.49 18.30
N SER A 70 -4.70 0.28 18.99
CA SER A 70 -5.16 -1.05 19.40
C SER A 70 -5.47 -1.94 18.19
N GLU A 71 -5.46 -3.26 18.39
CA GLU A 71 -5.83 -4.20 17.32
C GLU A 71 -7.24 -3.92 16.79
N ALA A 72 -8.19 -3.60 17.67
CA ALA A 72 -9.55 -3.24 17.27
C ALA A 72 -9.57 -2.00 16.35
N ASN A 73 -8.78 -0.97 16.67
CA ASN A 73 -8.69 0.23 15.86
C ASN A 73 -8.01 -0.03 14.51
N ILE A 74 -6.99 -0.91 14.48
CA ILE A 74 -6.35 -1.33 13.22
C ILE A 74 -7.36 -2.03 12.32
N GLN A 75 -8.09 -3.01 12.85
CA GLN A 75 -9.09 -3.76 12.08
C GLN A 75 -10.21 -2.85 11.59
N GLU A 76 -10.68 -1.92 12.43
CA GLU A 76 -11.68 -0.93 12.03
C GLU A 76 -11.17 -0.03 10.91
N ALA A 77 -9.93 0.48 10.99
CA ALA A 77 -9.35 1.32 9.95
C ALA A 77 -9.23 0.58 8.62
N ILE A 78 -8.77 -0.67 8.64
CA ILE A 78 -8.70 -1.52 7.44
C ILE A 78 -10.11 -1.74 6.86
N LEU A 79 -11.09 -2.03 7.70
CA LEU A 79 -12.47 -2.24 7.25
C LEU A 79 -13.07 -0.98 6.61
N ARG A 80 -12.81 0.20 7.18
CA ARG A 80 -13.23 1.49 6.62
C ARG A 80 -12.63 1.70 5.23
N LEU A 81 -11.33 1.42 5.04
CA LEU A 81 -10.67 1.53 3.73
C LEU A 81 -11.21 0.52 2.70
N LYS A 82 -11.63 -0.66 3.15
CA LYS A 82 -12.22 -1.70 2.26
C LYS A 82 -13.62 -1.35 1.78
N ASN A 83 -14.40 -0.69 2.63
CA ASN A 83 -15.82 -0.45 2.39
C ASN A 83 -16.12 0.96 1.87
N ILE A 84 -15.11 1.64 1.33
CA ILE A 84 -15.31 2.95 0.72
C ILE A 84 -16.19 2.78 -0.50
N ARG A 85 -17.34 3.45 -0.46
CA ARG A 85 -18.26 3.48 -1.58
C ARG A 85 -17.57 4.20 -2.74
N TYR A 86 -17.49 3.52 -3.88
CA TYR A 86 -17.02 4.15 -5.09
C TYR A 86 -18.10 5.10 -5.63
N ASP A 87 -17.89 6.40 -5.45
CA ASP A 87 -18.78 7.46 -5.94
C ASP A 87 -18.07 8.35 -7.00
N GLY A 88 -17.07 7.79 -7.68
CA GLY A 88 -16.21 8.44 -8.68
C GLY A 88 -14.81 8.77 -8.15
N LEU A 89 -13.82 8.83 -9.04
CA LEU A 89 -12.39 8.95 -8.66
C LEU A 89 -12.10 10.12 -7.71
N LEU A 90 -12.61 11.32 -8.01
CA LEU A 90 -12.36 12.51 -7.20
C LEU A 90 -12.97 12.38 -5.81
N LYS A 91 -14.29 12.11 -5.73
CA LYS A 91 -15.02 11.99 -4.46
C LYS A 91 -14.50 10.85 -3.58
N THR A 92 -14.07 9.75 -4.20
CA THR A 92 -13.49 8.60 -3.48
C THR A 92 -12.13 8.96 -2.89
N ASN A 93 -11.29 9.69 -3.62
CA ASN A 93 -10.00 10.17 -3.11
C ASN A 93 -10.19 11.19 -1.97
N GLU A 94 -11.10 12.14 -2.10
CA GLU A 94 -11.43 13.10 -1.02
C GLU A 94 -11.94 12.42 0.25
N ALA A 95 -12.60 11.27 0.14
CA ALA A 95 -13.04 10.51 1.31
C ALA A 95 -11.89 9.74 2.01
N ILE A 96 -10.78 9.50 1.30
CA ILE A 96 -9.62 8.72 1.78
C ILE A 96 -8.53 9.63 2.37
N TYR A 97 -8.28 10.79 1.74
CA TYR A 97 -7.16 11.69 2.02
C TYR A 97 -7.63 12.99 2.68
#